data_AF-A0A251TFR6-F1
#
_entry.id   AF-A0A251TFR6-F1
#
_cell.length_a   1.000
_cell.length_b   1.000
_cell.length_c   1.000
_cell.angle_alpha   90.00
_cell.angle_beta   90.00
_cell.angle_gamma   90.00
#
_symmetry.space_group_name_H-M   'P 1'
#
loop_
_entity.id
_entity.type
_entity.pdbx_description
1 polymer ?
#
loop_
_entity_poly.entity_id
_entity_poly.type
_entity_poly.pdbx_seq_one_letter_code
_entity_poly.pdbx_strand_id
1 'polypeptide(L)'
;MKRLISRFIDHYGIGYTSHILDQVKTLGFRQATAASISLGIDDLLTIPSKRWLVQDAEQQSVLLEKHHHYGNVHAVEKLRQSIEIWYATSEYLRQE
;
A
#
# COMPACT_ATOMS: atom_id res chain seq x y z
N MET A 1 -20.39 -7.00 -1.80
CA MET A 1 -21.12 -6.88 -3.08
C MET A 1 -21.27 -8.21 -3.83
N LYS A 2 -20.19 -8.93 -4.16
CA LYS A 2 -20.27 -10.20 -4.93
C LYS A 2 -21.28 -11.21 -4.37
N ARG A 3 -21.28 -11.44 -3.05
CA ARG A 3 -22.24 -12.32 -2.35
C ARG A 3 -23.70 -11.88 -2.51
N LEU A 4 -23.96 -10.57 -2.61
CA LEU A 4 -25.30 -10.03 -2.80
C LEU A 4 -25.76 -10.32 -4.23
N ILE A 5 -24.90 -10.07 -5.23
CA ILE A 5 -25.18 -10.39 -6.63
C ILE A 5 -25.48 -11.88 -6.81
N SER A 6 -24.69 -12.77 -6.21
CA SER A 6 -24.95 -14.22 -6.24
C SER A 6 -26.35 -14.56 -5.70
N ARG A 7 -26.75 -13.99 -4.56
CA ARG A 7 -28.09 -14.19 -4.01
C ARG A 7 -29.22 -13.67 -4.92
N PHE A 8 -29.00 -12.58 -5.63
CA PHE A 8 -29.96 -12.05 -6.59
C PHE A 8 -30.12 -12.98 -7.80
N ILE A 9 -29.01 -13.54 -8.29
CA ILE A 9 -29.03 -14.54 -9.36
C ILE A 9 -29.76 -15.81 -8.89
N ASP A 10 -29.45 -16.28 -7.68
CA ASP A 10 -30.05 -17.51 -7.13
C ASP A 10 -31.56 -17.37 -6.90
N HIS A 11 -32.04 -16.18 -6.54
CA HIS A 11 -33.44 -15.96 -6.16
C HIS A 11 -34.33 -15.38 -7.27
N TYR A 12 -33.74 -14.59 -8.20
CA TYR A 12 -34.48 -13.87 -9.24
C TYR A 12 -33.97 -14.15 -10.67
N GLY A 13 -32.90 -14.94 -10.82
CA GLY A 13 -32.30 -15.27 -12.10
C GLY A 13 -31.43 -14.16 -12.69
N ILE A 14 -30.70 -14.51 -13.76
CA ILE A 14 -29.68 -13.65 -14.36
C ILE A 14 -30.30 -12.41 -15.03
N GLY A 15 -31.42 -12.57 -15.75
CA GLY A 15 -32.03 -11.47 -16.50
C GLY A 15 -32.51 -10.32 -15.62
N TYR A 16 -33.25 -10.64 -14.55
CA TYR A 16 -33.73 -9.63 -13.60
C TYR A 16 -32.59 -9.01 -12.79
N THR A 17 -31.60 -9.82 -12.39
CA THR A 17 -30.41 -9.33 -11.71
C THR A 17 -29.61 -8.35 -12.58
N SER A 18 -29.48 -8.62 -13.89
CA SER A 18 -28.79 -7.72 -14.82
C SER A 18 -29.44 -6.34 -14.85
N HIS A 19 -30.77 -6.28 -14.88
CA HIS A 19 -31.48 -5.01 -14.89
C HIS A 19 -31.22 -4.18 -13.63
N ILE A 20 -31.21 -4.83 -12.46
CA ILE A 20 -30.88 -4.17 -11.18
C ILE A 20 -29.42 -3.70 -11.18
N LEU A 21 -28.49 -4.50 -11.68
CA LEU A 21 -27.08 -4.13 -11.74
C LEU A 21 -26.85 -2.90 -12.63
N ASP A 22 -27.58 -2.77 -13.74
CA ASP A 22 -27.50 -1.58 -14.59
C ASP A 22 -28.01 -0.31 -13.90
N GLN A 23 -29.06 -0.43 -13.09
CA GLN A 23 -29.55 0.68 -12.26
C GLN A 23 -28.53 1.08 -11.19
N VAL A 24 -27.96 0.09 -10.48
CA VAL A 24 -26.92 0.33 -9.46
C VAL A 24 -25.68 0.96 -10.09
N LYS A 25 -25.27 0.50 -11.28
CA LYS A 25 -24.17 1.09 -12.05
C LYS A 25 -24.44 2.56 -12.38
N THR A 26 -25.63 2.86 -12.92
CA THR A 26 -26.02 4.22 -13.30
C THR A 26 -26.06 5.15 -12.10
N LEU A 27 -26.64 4.69 -11.00
CA LEU A 27 -26.67 5.42 -9.74
C LEU A 27 -25.25 5.64 -9.18
N GLY A 28 -24.43 4.59 -9.17
CA GLY A 28 -23.05 4.66 -8.71
C GLY A 28 -22.21 5.68 -9.48
N PHE A 29 -22.31 5.70 -10.81
CA PHE A 29 -21.62 6.71 -11.62
C PHE A 29 -22.13 8.12 -11.35
N ARG A 30 -23.45 8.32 -11.28
CA ARG A 30 -24.03 9.64 -10.96
C ARG A 30 -23.56 10.16 -9.60
N GLN A 31 -23.56 9.29 -8.58
CA GLN A 31 -23.11 9.67 -7.24
C GLN A 31 -21.60 9.86 -7.15
N ALA A 32 -20.80 9.09 -7.89
CA ALA A 32 -19.36 9.33 -7.97
C ALA A 32 -19.04 10.69 -8.60
N THR A 33 -19.75 11.05 -9.68
CA THR A 33 -19.62 12.39 -10.29
C THR A 33 -20.09 13.48 -9.34
N ALA A 34 -21.23 13.32 -8.68
CA ALA A 34 -21.77 14.31 -7.75
C ALA A 34 -20.92 14.49 -6.50
N ALA A 35 -20.32 13.41 -5.98
CA ALA A 35 -19.38 13.46 -4.87
C ALA A 35 -18.09 14.20 -5.23
N SER A 36 -17.77 14.32 -6.53
CA SER A 36 -16.66 15.11 -7.05
C SER A 36 -15.34 14.89 -6.30
N ILE A 37 -15.07 13.63 -5.96
CA ILE A 37 -13.85 13.26 -5.24
C ILE A 37 -12.67 13.50 -6.17
N SER A 38 -11.79 14.42 -5.76
CA SER A 38 -10.53 14.75 -6.44
C SER A 38 -9.37 14.25 -5.61
N LEU A 39 -8.21 14.06 -6.26
CA LEU A 39 -6.95 13.76 -5.58
C LEU A 39 -6.04 14.98 -5.69
N GLY A 40 -5.81 15.65 -4.57
CA GLY A 40 -4.87 16.75 -4.41
C GLY A 40 -3.52 16.28 -3.88
N ILE A 41 -2.52 17.18 -3.92
CA ILE A 41 -1.22 16.92 -3.28
C ILE A 41 -1.34 16.75 -1.77
N ASP A 42 -2.29 17.44 -1.15
CA ASP A 42 -2.53 17.41 0.30
C ASP A 42 -3.14 16.09 0.77
N ASP A 43 -3.76 15.32 -0.14
CA ASP A 43 -4.27 13.97 0.17
C ASP A 43 -3.13 12.94 0.29
N LEU A 44 -1.93 13.27 -0.21
CA LEU A 44 -0.71 12.48 -0.01
C LEU A 44 -0.14 12.76 1.39
N LEU A 45 -0.84 12.30 2.41
CA LEU A 45 -0.38 12.40 3.79
C LEU A 45 0.97 11.69 3.94
N THR A 46 2.03 12.46 4.16
CA THR A 46 3.33 11.89 4.49
C THR A 46 3.30 11.39 5.93
N ILE A 47 3.62 10.12 6.15
CA ILE A 47 3.69 9.53 7.49
C ILE A 47 4.71 10.32 8.32
N PRO A 48 4.34 10.90 9.48
CA PRO A 48 5.25 11.69 10.30
C PRO A 48 6.51 10.92 10.72
N SER A 49 6.38 9.61 10.91
CA SER A 49 7.46 8.70 11.29
C SER A 49 8.53 8.52 10.20
N LYS A 50 8.21 8.83 8.94
CA LYS A 50 9.10 8.59 7.79
C LYS A 50 10.48 9.21 7.95
N ARG A 51 10.59 10.45 8.46
CA ARG A 51 11.90 11.08 8.64
C ARG A 51 12.76 10.35 9.65
N TRP A 52 12.18 9.94 10.78
CA TRP A 52 12.93 9.27 11.83
C TRP A 52 13.38 7.87 11.35
N LEU A 53 12.50 7.14 10.68
CA LEU A 53 12.79 5.79 10.17
C LEU A 53 13.89 5.78 9.10
N VAL A 54 13.86 6.76 8.19
CA VAL A 54 14.92 6.92 7.19
C VAL A 54 16.24 7.26 7.87
N GLN A 55 16.22 8.16 8.86
CA GLN A 55 17.42 8.54 9.60
C GLN A 55 18.01 7.36 10.40
N ASP A 56 17.16 6.51 10.97
CA ASP A 56 17.58 5.28 11.66
C ASP A 56 18.24 4.29 10.69
N ALA A 57 17.61 4.03 9.53
CA ALA A 57 18.17 3.17 8.50
C ALA A 57 19.53 3.67 7.96
N GLU A 58 19.68 4.99 7.80
CA GLU A 58 20.95 5.62 7.45
C GLU A 58 22.02 5.42 8.53
N GLN A 59 21.68 5.60 9.82
CA GLN A 59 22.61 5.35 10.92
C GLN A 59 23.05 3.89 10.99
N GLN A 60 22.12 2.95 10.82
CA GLN A 60 22.45 1.53 10.77
C GLN A 60 23.38 1.20 9.60
N SER A 61 23.16 1.82 8.44
CA SER A 61 24.03 1.66 7.27
C SER A 61 25.46 2.15 7.57
N VAL A 62 25.62 3.29 8.25
CA VAL A 62 26.94 3.82 8.66
C VAL A 62 27.65 2.90 9.66
N LEU A 63 26.92 2.30 10.61
CA LEU A 63 27.50 1.32 11.53
C LEU A 63 28.00 0.09 10.78
N LEU A 64 27.23 -0.38 9.81
CA LEU A 64 27.59 -1.50 8.94
C LEU A 64 28.85 -1.21 8.12
N GLU A 65 29.01 0.01 7.63
CA GLU A 65 30.26 0.44 6.96
C GLU A 65 31.46 0.39 7.89
N LYS A 66 31.31 0.88 9.14
CA LYS A 66 32.38 0.81 10.14
C LYS A 66 32.77 -0.65 10.42
N HIS A 67 31.81 -1.55 10.60
CA HIS A 67 32.09 -2.97 10.81
C HIS A 67 32.79 -3.64 9.63
N HIS A 68 32.49 -3.22 8.40
CA HIS A 68 33.22 -3.66 7.22
C HIS A 68 34.68 -3.17 7.23
N HIS A 69 34.93 -1.91 7.60
CA HIS A 69 36.28 -1.34 7.70
C HIS A 69 37.17 -2.02 8.75
N TYR A 70 36.59 -2.57 9.82
CA TYR A 70 37.31 -3.36 10.82
C TYR A 70 37.53 -4.83 10.42
N GLY A 71 37.14 -5.24 9.21
CA GLY A 71 37.33 -6.60 8.70
C GLY A 71 36.32 -7.63 9.20
N ASN A 72 35.24 -7.21 9.88
CA ASN A 72 34.25 -8.11 10.49
C ASN A 72 33.16 -8.61 9.54
N VAL A 73 33.00 -8.03 8.35
CA VAL A 73 31.89 -8.34 7.43
C VAL A 73 32.38 -8.47 5.99
N HIS A 74 32.08 -9.59 5.32
CA HIS A 74 32.39 -9.80 3.89
C HIS A 74 31.48 -8.94 2.99
N ALA A 75 31.94 -8.53 1.80
CA ALA A 75 31.22 -7.60 0.93
C ALA A 75 29.79 -8.08 0.56
N VAL A 76 29.61 -9.39 0.35
CA VAL A 76 28.30 -10.00 0.08
C VAL A 76 27.36 -9.90 1.28
N GLU A 77 27.88 -10.10 2.48
CA GLU A 77 27.10 -10.01 3.72
C GLU A 77 26.70 -8.56 4.01
N LYS A 78 27.59 -7.59 3.74
CA LYS A 78 27.27 -6.15 3.80
C LYS A 78 26.10 -5.79 2.89
N LEU A 79 26.12 -6.27 1.64
CA LEU A 79 25.05 -6.00 0.68
C LEU A 79 23.71 -6.60 1.16
N ARG A 80 23.74 -7.85 1.63
CA ARG A 80 22.54 -8.53 2.14
C ARG A 80 21.92 -7.76 3.31
N GLN A 81 22.73 -7.39 4.31
CA GLN A 81 22.26 -6.67 5.50
C GLN A 81 21.73 -5.28 5.16
N SER A 82 22.37 -4.57 4.22
CA SER A 82 21.86 -3.27 3.75
C SER A 82 20.48 -3.40 3.09
N ILE A 83 20.28 -4.41 2.23
CA ILE A 83 18.99 -4.68 1.61
C ILE A 83 17.93 -4.99 2.66
N GLU A 84 18.27 -5.79 3.67
CA GLU A 84 17.35 -6.17 4.75
C GLU A 84 16.89 -4.97 5.58
N ILE A 85 17.79 -4.07 5.95
CA ILE A 85 17.47 -2.84 6.70
C ILE A 85 16.49 -1.95 5.91
N TRP A 86 16.78 -1.70 4.63
CA TRP A 86 15.91 -0.88 3.78
C TRP A 86 14.57 -1.56 3.50
N TYR A 87 14.57 -2.88 3.34
CA TYR A 87 13.34 -3.66 3.15
C TYR A 87 12.46 -3.61 4.40
N ALA A 88 13.02 -3.87 5.58
CA ALA A 88 12.28 -3.82 6.85
C ALA A 88 11.71 -2.41 7.11
N THR A 89 12.50 -1.36 6.84
CA THR A 89 12.05 0.03 6.98
C THR A 89 10.90 0.36 6.01
N SER A 90 11.00 -0.11 4.76
CA SER A 90 9.94 0.07 3.76
C SER A 90 8.66 -0.70 4.12
N GLU A 91 8.78 -1.92 4.63
CA GLU A 91 7.64 -2.72 5.05
C GLU A 91 6.95 -2.13 6.28
N TYR A 92 7.72 -1.63 7.24
CA TYR A 92 7.18 -0.91 8.39
C TYR A 92 6.38 0.34 7.96
N LEU A 93 6.95 1.16 7.07
CA LEU A 93 6.27 2.35 6.50
C LEU A 93 5.01 2.02 5.69
N ARG A 94 4.88 0.80 5.18
CA ARG A 94 3.71 0.37 4.42
C ARG A 94 2.55 -0.07 5.33
N GLN A 95 2.88 -0.57 6.52
CA GLN A 95 1.89 -1.09 7.48
C GLN A 95 1.33 -0.02 8.42
N GLU A 96 2.05 1.08 8.59
CA GLU A 96 1.61 2.28 9.32
C GLU A 96 0.67 3.15 8.48
#